data_AF-A0A1Q3RKR4-F1
#
_entry.id   AF-A0A1Q3RKR4-F1
#
_cell.length_a   1.000
_cell.length_b   1.000
_cell.length_c   1.000
_cell.angle_alpha   90.00
_cell.angle_beta   90.00
_cell.angle_gamma   90.00
#
_symmetry.space_group_name_H-M   'P 1'
#
loop_
_entity.id
_entity.type
_entity.pdbx_description
1 polymer ?
#
loop_
_entity_poly.entity_id
_entity_poly.type
_entity_poly.pdbx_seq_one_letter_code
_entity_poly.pdbx_strand_id
1 'polypeptide(L)'
;MAEKKPDTSKNDDDKSKKSGGKGGCLIVLLILFLTPLLALGTLYFLNKDFNLSANSILSNLPGPVGGYFEKFPTRAEELAQVKTVADYMLSLDESRAVDKLLILQKDDKGAYDDVIKEMLRVNPNKTRNILEALRSATVNKDALANTVQGISSEQTDDLKAQATYISGLPLTAAVEEVNGIIEDSINGHKNAAAIFEYIDDNTAVSILYQLDQIDRDKIYASLSDTKAQSIRNAYSTKQRRKEDLQQIADVYKSESADTLINTLGNTSVYSLDDLAIIYKELGAKKAGEVLAKSTDETFVFDIISKIKANEMLDKGEDLLTPDILKSLKIYKEFDDNVKELINVYSKMDTTKVVSIVRNMMLNASPSQTYDLNNGEMISISDEDLILRILTSFPQDKIATILSSLDQTLSSELTRKLALPQN
;
A
#
# COMPACT_ATOMS: atom_id res chain seq x y z
N MET A 1 -92.20 42.38 -59.39
CA MET A 1 -93.65 42.07 -59.35
C MET A 1 -93.88 41.22 -58.11
N ALA A 2 -94.48 41.82 -57.07
CA ALA A 2 -95.86 41.53 -56.64
C ALA A 2 -96.01 40.07 -56.16
N GLU A 3 -95.89 39.80 -54.86
CA GLU A 3 -97.00 39.85 -53.87
C GLU A 3 -97.92 38.62 -53.99
N LYS A 4 -97.80 37.65 -53.06
CA LYS A 4 -98.91 37.06 -52.25
C LYS A 4 -98.51 35.75 -51.54
N LYS A 5 -98.56 35.80 -50.20
CA LYS A 5 -99.13 34.78 -49.29
C LYS A 5 -100.63 34.51 -49.64
N PRO A 6 -101.43 33.61 -49.01
CA PRO A 6 -101.23 32.79 -47.78
C PRO A 6 -101.87 31.36 -47.78
N ASP A 7 -101.73 30.69 -46.63
CA ASP A 7 -102.68 29.86 -45.85
C ASP A 7 -103.81 29.03 -46.50
N THR A 8 -103.94 27.79 -46.02
CA THR A 8 -104.98 27.33 -45.06
C THR A 8 -104.93 25.80 -44.94
N SER A 9 -105.44 25.10 -43.92
CA SER A 9 -105.55 25.28 -42.48
C SER A 9 -106.08 23.94 -41.91
N LYS A 10 -105.84 23.70 -40.61
CA LYS A 10 -106.59 22.93 -39.59
C LYS A 10 -105.64 22.05 -38.75
N ASN A 11 -105.22 22.40 -37.52
CA ASN A 11 -105.94 22.71 -36.25
C ASN A 11 -106.91 21.56 -35.86
N ASP A 12 -106.98 21.00 -34.65
CA ASP A 12 -106.53 21.31 -33.28
C ASP A 12 -106.44 19.94 -32.52
N ASP A 13 -105.74 19.75 -31.40
CA ASP A 13 -106.20 20.20 -30.07
C ASP A 13 -105.13 20.12 -28.97
N ASP A 14 -105.26 21.13 -28.12
CA ASP A 14 -104.55 21.54 -26.92
C ASP A 14 -104.84 20.67 -25.68
N LYS A 15 -103.91 20.68 -24.72
CA LYS A 15 -104.26 20.91 -23.30
C LYS A 15 -103.03 21.15 -22.43
N SER A 16 -102.76 22.42 -22.19
CA SER A 16 -102.04 22.91 -21.01
C SER A 16 -102.85 22.73 -19.71
N LYS A 17 -102.17 22.44 -18.59
CA LYS A 17 -102.64 22.75 -17.22
C LYS A 17 -101.46 23.10 -16.31
N LYS A 18 -101.52 24.31 -15.75
CA LYS A 18 -100.68 24.86 -14.67
C LYS A 18 -100.76 24.03 -13.38
N SER A 19 -99.62 23.86 -12.70
CA SER A 19 -99.56 23.84 -11.22
C SER A 19 -98.35 24.66 -10.75
N GLY A 20 -98.58 25.53 -9.77
CA GLY A 20 -97.54 26.29 -9.08
C GLY A 20 -97.13 25.58 -7.78
N GLY A 21 -95.92 25.89 -7.31
CA GLY A 21 -95.45 25.61 -5.95
C GLY A 21 -94.48 24.43 -5.83
N LYS A 22 -93.27 24.72 -5.31
CA LYS A 22 -92.16 23.83 -4.89
C LYS A 22 -91.06 23.47 -5.89
N GLY A 23 -91.25 23.57 -7.21
CA GLY A 23 -90.18 23.30 -8.20
C GLY A 23 -89.19 24.45 -8.44
N GLY A 24 -89.66 25.71 -8.41
CA GLY A 24 -88.82 26.89 -8.67
C GLY A 24 -87.83 27.22 -7.55
N CYS A 25 -88.20 27.03 -6.28
CA CYS A 25 -87.28 27.22 -5.16
C CYS A 25 -86.13 26.20 -5.16
N LEU A 26 -86.36 24.98 -5.66
CA LEU A 26 -85.36 23.92 -5.69
C LEU A 26 -84.28 24.21 -6.75
N ILE A 27 -84.68 24.73 -7.91
CA ILE A 27 -83.75 25.16 -8.98
C ILE A 27 -82.96 26.39 -8.53
N VAL A 28 -83.61 27.37 -7.88
CA VAL A 28 -82.94 28.56 -7.35
C VAL A 28 -81.95 28.19 -6.23
N LEU A 29 -82.30 27.28 -5.32
CA LEU A 29 -81.40 26.75 -4.29
C LEU A 29 -80.21 26.00 -4.90
N LEU A 30 -80.45 25.18 -5.94
CA LEU A 30 -79.39 24.41 -6.59
C LEU A 30 -78.39 25.34 -7.27
N ILE A 31 -78.85 26.39 -7.96
CA ILE A 31 -77.96 27.41 -8.55
C ILE A 31 -77.25 28.22 -7.45
N LEU A 32 -77.93 28.57 -6.36
CA LEU A 32 -77.35 29.32 -5.23
C LEU A 32 -76.19 28.57 -4.57
N PHE A 33 -76.25 27.24 -4.46
CA PHE A 33 -75.17 26.42 -3.89
C PHE A 33 -74.13 25.99 -4.92
N LEU A 34 -74.52 25.71 -6.17
CA LEU A 34 -73.61 25.21 -7.20
C LEU A 34 -72.66 26.29 -7.69
N THR A 35 -73.12 27.54 -7.81
CA THR A 35 -72.30 28.67 -8.26
C THR A 35 -71.11 28.95 -7.32
N PRO A 36 -71.28 29.07 -5.99
CA PRO A 36 -70.15 29.19 -5.07
C PRO A 36 -69.32 27.90 -4.99
N LEU A 37 -69.90 26.71 -5.17
CA LEU A 37 -69.12 25.46 -5.21
C LEU A 37 -68.18 25.41 -6.42
N LEU A 38 -68.65 25.83 -7.59
CA LEU A 38 -67.83 25.95 -8.80
C LEU A 38 -66.79 27.04 -8.64
N ALA A 39 -67.13 28.18 -8.04
CA ALA A 39 -66.16 29.23 -7.74
C ALA A 39 -65.06 28.73 -6.79
N LEU A 40 -65.41 28.07 -5.68
CA LEU A 40 -64.46 27.47 -4.74
C LEU A 40 -63.63 26.35 -5.40
N GLY A 41 -64.24 25.54 -6.25
CA GLY A 41 -63.55 24.50 -7.04
C GLY A 41 -62.53 25.10 -8.00
N THR A 42 -62.89 26.16 -8.73
CA THR A 42 -61.93 26.87 -9.59
C THR A 42 -60.80 27.50 -8.79
N LEU A 43 -61.11 28.09 -7.63
CA LEU A 43 -60.11 28.70 -6.75
C LEU A 43 -59.15 27.64 -6.17
N TYR A 44 -59.65 26.44 -5.86
CA TYR A 44 -58.86 25.30 -5.40
C TYR A 44 -57.84 24.80 -6.43
N PHE A 45 -58.16 24.84 -7.74
CA PHE A 45 -57.22 24.43 -8.77
C PHE A 45 -56.29 25.56 -9.24
N LEU A 46 -56.76 26.81 -9.25
CA LEU A 46 -55.99 27.94 -9.78
C LEU A 46 -55.11 28.61 -8.73
N ASN A 47 -55.38 28.43 -7.43
CA ASN A 47 -54.66 29.09 -6.35
C ASN A 47 -54.07 28.07 -5.37
N LYS A 48 -52.74 27.92 -5.40
CA LYS A 48 -51.98 26.99 -4.55
C LYS A 48 -52.18 27.28 -3.06
N ASP A 49 -52.22 28.54 -2.66
CA ASP A 49 -52.43 28.94 -1.26
C ASP A 49 -53.81 28.55 -0.73
N PHE A 50 -54.83 28.69 -1.57
CA PHE A 50 -56.17 28.25 -1.25
C PHE A 50 -56.28 26.73 -1.24
N ASN A 51 -55.63 26.03 -2.18
CA ASN A 51 -55.56 24.58 -2.23
C ASN A 51 -55.02 23.98 -0.92
N LEU A 52 -53.85 24.45 -0.49
CA LEU A 52 -53.16 23.95 0.72
C LEU A 52 -53.94 24.26 2.00
N SER A 53 -54.62 25.41 2.04
CA SER A 53 -55.45 25.82 3.18
C SER A 53 -56.77 25.02 3.22
N ALA A 54 -57.36 24.77 2.06
CA ALA A 54 -58.52 23.90 1.91
C ALA A 54 -58.19 22.46 2.30
N ASN A 55 -57.02 21.92 1.90
CA ASN A 55 -56.58 20.58 2.29
C ASN A 55 -56.50 20.43 3.81
N SER A 56 -55.99 21.43 4.53
CA SER A 56 -55.93 21.41 6.00
C SER A 56 -57.30 21.42 6.68
N ILE A 57 -58.30 22.06 6.08
CA ILE A 57 -59.68 22.06 6.60
C ILE A 57 -60.37 20.74 6.24
N LEU A 58 -60.18 20.26 5.01
CA LEU A 58 -60.83 19.06 4.48
C LEU A 58 -60.26 17.78 5.09
N SER A 59 -58.96 17.74 5.44
CA SER A 59 -58.32 16.61 6.11
C SER A 59 -58.86 16.37 7.53
N ASN A 60 -59.35 17.43 8.20
CA ASN A 60 -59.92 17.35 9.54
C ASN A 60 -61.40 16.93 9.58
N LEU A 61 -62.02 16.65 8.44
CA LEU A 61 -63.42 16.21 8.37
C LEU A 61 -63.56 14.71 8.73
N PRO A 62 -64.52 14.32 9.58
CA PRO A 62 -64.70 12.92 9.96
C PRO A 62 -65.20 12.08 8.77
N GLY A 63 -64.65 10.87 8.63
CA GLY A 63 -65.10 9.88 7.65
C GLY A 63 -64.24 9.80 6.37
N PRO A 64 -64.75 9.14 5.30
CA PRO A 64 -63.96 8.82 4.11
C PRO A 64 -63.51 10.04 3.30
N VAL A 65 -64.15 11.20 3.47
CA VAL A 65 -63.75 12.45 2.82
C VAL A 65 -62.47 13.00 3.44
N GLY A 66 -62.33 13.02 4.77
CA GLY A 66 -61.10 13.47 5.44
C GLY A 66 -59.89 12.60 5.11
N GLY A 67 -60.07 11.27 5.13
CA GLY A 67 -59.01 10.33 4.77
C GLY A 67 -58.56 10.38 3.30
N TYR A 68 -59.35 10.99 2.40
CA TYR A 68 -58.91 11.29 1.04
C TYR A 68 -57.98 12.51 1.02
N PHE A 69 -58.29 13.55 1.79
CA PHE A 69 -57.53 14.80 1.83
C PHE A 69 -56.28 14.74 2.72
N GLU A 70 -56.17 13.79 3.67
CA GLU A 70 -54.91 13.49 4.41
C GLU A 70 -53.74 13.11 3.50
N LYS A 71 -54.01 12.62 2.28
CA LYS A 71 -52.95 12.23 1.33
C LYS A 71 -52.37 13.41 0.55
N PHE A 72 -53.00 14.57 0.63
CA PHE A 72 -52.55 15.79 -0.05
C PHE A 72 -51.87 16.70 0.97
N PRO A 73 -50.71 17.30 0.62
CA PRO A 73 -49.96 18.11 1.55
C PRO A 73 -50.75 19.36 1.97
N THR A 74 -50.62 19.71 3.24
CA THR A 74 -51.03 21.00 3.79
C THR A 74 -49.89 22.01 3.72
N ARG A 75 -50.20 23.31 3.88
CA ARG A 75 -49.17 24.37 3.91
C ARG A 75 -48.12 24.14 5.00
N ALA A 76 -48.53 23.62 6.16
CA ALA A 76 -47.62 23.36 7.27
C ALA A 76 -46.65 22.19 6.95
N GLU A 77 -47.15 21.15 6.28
CA GLU A 77 -46.35 19.99 5.89
C GLU A 77 -45.39 20.33 4.74
N GLU A 78 -45.82 21.12 3.76
CA GLU A 78 -44.95 21.59 2.68
C GLU A 78 -43.79 22.43 3.23
N LEU A 79 -44.07 23.36 4.17
CA LEU A 79 -43.03 24.13 4.84
C LEU A 79 -42.08 23.25 5.68
N ALA A 80 -42.62 22.23 6.34
CA ALA A 80 -41.81 21.27 7.09
C ALA A 80 -40.89 20.47 6.15
N GLN A 81 -41.39 20.02 5.00
CA GLN A 81 -40.60 19.32 3.98
C GLN A 81 -39.50 20.20 3.41
N VAL A 82 -39.81 21.46 3.04
CA VAL A 82 -38.81 22.44 2.58
C VAL A 82 -37.72 22.62 3.62
N LYS A 83 -38.08 22.75 4.91
CA LYS A 83 -37.13 22.87 6.01
C LYS A 83 -36.25 21.63 6.17
N THR A 84 -36.83 20.44 6.15
CA THR A 84 -36.07 19.18 6.23
C THR A 84 -35.06 19.06 5.10
N VAL A 85 -35.46 19.40 3.88
CA VAL A 85 -34.57 19.37 2.71
C VAL A 85 -33.48 20.43 2.87
N ALA A 86 -33.80 21.65 3.28
CA ALA A 86 -32.83 22.72 3.50
C ALA A 86 -31.78 22.35 4.58
N ASP A 87 -32.22 21.83 5.72
CA ASP A 87 -31.34 21.38 6.80
C ASP A 87 -30.43 20.24 6.34
N TYR A 88 -30.96 19.29 5.56
CA TYR A 88 -30.17 18.22 4.97
C TYR A 88 -29.11 18.77 4.00
N MET A 89 -29.47 19.65 3.07
CA MET A 89 -28.52 20.27 2.13
C MET A 89 -27.41 21.04 2.86
N LEU A 90 -27.76 21.74 3.95
CA LEU A 90 -26.80 22.47 4.78
C LEU A 90 -25.93 21.56 5.65
N SER A 91 -26.32 20.31 5.88
CA SER A 91 -25.50 19.34 6.62
C SER A 91 -24.42 18.69 5.75
N LEU A 92 -24.61 18.65 4.43
CA LEU A 92 -23.68 18.03 3.48
C LEU A 92 -22.43 18.89 3.23
N ASP A 93 -21.39 18.27 2.67
CA ASP A 93 -20.29 18.99 2.03
C ASP A 93 -20.78 19.76 0.78
N GLU A 94 -20.05 20.81 0.41
CA GLU A 94 -20.47 21.75 -0.63
C GLU A 94 -20.67 21.06 -1.98
N SER A 95 -19.84 20.08 -2.34
CA SER A 95 -19.95 19.34 -3.61
C SER A 95 -21.22 18.50 -3.67
N ARG A 96 -21.52 17.71 -2.63
CA ARG A 96 -22.71 16.86 -2.61
C ARG A 96 -24.00 17.65 -2.49
N ALA A 97 -23.97 18.80 -1.82
CA ALA A 97 -25.10 19.73 -1.78
C ALA A 97 -25.39 20.29 -3.19
N VAL A 98 -24.35 20.66 -3.94
CA VAL A 98 -24.47 21.13 -5.33
C VAL A 98 -25.13 20.10 -6.23
N ASP A 99 -24.69 18.83 -6.20
CA ASP A 99 -25.26 17.77 -7.04
C ASP A 99 -26.76 17.57 -6.81
N LYS A 100 -27.18 17.54 -5.54
CA LYS A 100 -28.59 17.34 -5.19
C LYS A 100 -29.44 18.57 -5.51
N LEU A 101 -28.89 19.78 -5.35
CA LEU A 101 -29.57 21.01 -5.73
C LEU A 101 -29.73 21.13 -7.25
N LEU A 102 -28.79 20.60 -8.06
CA LEU A 102 -28.93 20.54 -9.53
C LEU A 102 -30.09 19.63 -9.94
N ILE A 103 -30.23 18.47 -9.30
CA ILE A 103 -31.36 17.56 -9.54
C ILE A 103 -32.67 18.25 -9.18
N LEU A 104 -32.75 18.84 -7.97
CA LEU A 104 -33.95 19.55 -7.52
C LEU A 104 -34.31 20.73 -8.43
N GLN A 105 -33.31 21.51 -8.88
CA GLN A 105 -33.52 22.64 -9.80
C GLN A 105 -34.09 22.19 -11.15
N LYS A 106 -33.70 21.00 -11.62
CA LYS A 106 -34.18 20.43 -12.88
C LYS A 106 -35.59 19.84 -12.74
N ASP A 107 -35.87 19.17 -11.62
CA ASP A 107 -37.10 18.43 -11.41
C ASP A 107 -38.27 19.32 -10.92
N ASP A 108 -37.99 20.27 -10.02
CA ASP A 108 -38.97 21.23 -9.50
C ASP A 108 -38.30 22.56 -9.11
N LYS A 109 -38.41 23.53 -10.03
CA LYS A 109 -37.86 24.88 -9.83
C LYS A 109 -38.52 25.63 -8.66
N GLY A 110 -39.81 25.40 -8.40
CA GLY A 110 -40.51 26.05 -7.29
C GLY A 110 -39.99 25.55 -5.94
N ALA A 111 -39.88 24.23 -5.80
CA ALA A 111 -39.30 23.61 -4.60
C ALA A 111 -37.83 24.01 -4.39
N TYR A 112 -37.06 24.08 -5.48
CA TYR A 112 -35.67 24.59 -5.44
C TYR A 112 -35.61 26.01 -4.86
N ASP A 113 -36.42 26.95 -5.37
CA ASP A 113 -36.40 28.34 -4.91
C ASP A 113 -36.78 28.45 -3.43
N ASP A 114 -37.74 27.64 -2.97
CA ASP A 114 -38.19 27.65 -1.57
C ASP A 114 -37.16 27.02 -0.63
N VAL A 115 -36.49 25.94 -1.05
CA VAL A 115 -35.35 25.35 -0.33
C VAL A 115 -34.18 26.33 -0.23
N ILE A 116 -33.81 27.03 -1.30
CA ILE A 116 -32.73 28.03 -1.27
C ILE A 116 -33.07 29.20 -0.33
N LYS A 117 -34.32 29.70 -0.35
CA LYS A 117 -34.76 30.75 0.59
C LYS A 117 -34.65 30.28 2.03
N GLU A 118 -35.05 29.04 2.32
CA GLU A 118 -34.97 28.48 3.67
C GLU A 118 -33.52 28.23 4.09
N MET A 119 -32.66 27.72 3.20
CA MET A 119 -31.21 27.58 3.44
C MET A 119 -30.56 28.93 3.74
N LEU A 120 -30.89 29.98 2.96
CA LEU A 120 -30.42 31.35 3.20
C LEU A 120 -30.90 31.90 4.55
N ARG A 121 -32.10 31.52 5.00
CA ARG A 121 -32.64 31.90 6.31
C ARG A 121 -31.91 31.21 7.46
N VAL A 122 -31.56 29.94 7.30
CA VAL A 122 -30.91 29.12 8.34
C VAL A 122 -29.40 29.37 8.41
N ASN A 123 -28.69 29.34 7.28
CA ASN A 123 -27.24 29.56 7.21
C ASN A 123 -26.84 30.31 5.92
N PRO A 124 -26.86 31.66 5.93
CA PRO A 124 -26.56 32.46 4.77
C PRO A 124 -25.16 32.26 4.19
N ASN A 125 -24.15 32.00 5.04
CA ASN A 125 -22.76 31.92 4.61
C ASN A 125 -22.47 30.61 3.88
N LYS A 126 -22.85 29.48 4.47
CA LYS A 126 -22.70 28.16 3.81
C LYS A 126 -23.53 28.09 2.52
N THR A 127 -24.72 28.68 2.52
CA THR A 127 -25.57 28.73 1.33
C THR A 127 -24.93 29.55 0.20
N ARG A 128 -24.25 30.67 0.50
CA ARG A 128 -23.53 31.44 -0.52
C ARG A 128 -22.40 30.64 -1.16
N ASN A 129 -21.59 29.94 -0.36
CA ASN A 129 -20.54 29.07 -0.89
C ASN A 129 -21.12 27.98 -1.81
N ILE A 130 -22.18 27.31 -1.37
CA ILE A 130 -22.88 26.31 -2.18
C ILE A 130 -23.42 26.91 -3.48
N LEU A 131 -23.98 28.12 -3.46
CA LEU A 131 -24.49 28.81 -4.65
C LEU A 131 -23.36 29.25 -5.61
N GLU A 132 -22.21 29.65 -5.10
CA GLU A 132 -21.02 29.97 -5.92
C GLU A 132 -20.44 28.72 -6.57
N ALA A 133 -20.36 27.61 -5.83
CA ALA A 133 -19.98 26.30 -6.35
C ALA A 133 -20.99 25.79 -7.40
N LEU A 134 -22.30 25.95 -7.15
CA LEU A 134 -23.38 25.63 -8.08
C LEU A 134 -23.27 26.44 -9.36
N ARG A 135 -22.97 27.74 -9.26
CA ARG A 135 -22.75 28.63 -10.40
C ARG A 135 -21.51 28.21 -11.20
N SER A 136 -20.44 27.80 -10.53
CA SER A 136 -19.23 27.29 -11.18
C SER A 136 -19.48 25.97 -11.90
N ALA A 137 -20.24 25.06 -11.29
CA ALA A 137 -20.64 23.77 -11.88
C ALA A 137 -21.60 23.93 -13.07
N THR A 138 -22.46 24.96 -13.08
CA THR A 138 -23.40 25.24 -14.19
C THR A 138 -22.79 26.06 -15.33
N VAL A 139 -21.77 26.88 -15.05
CA VAL A 139 -21.05 27.68 -16.05
C VAL A 139 -20.00 26.86 -16.80
N ASN A 140 -19.41 25.84 -16.17
CA ASN A 140 -18.50 24.88 -16.83
C ASN A 140 -19.29 23.80 -17.57
N LYS A 141 -19.61 24.10 -18.83
CA LYS A 141 -20.59 23.43 -19.70
C LYS A 141 -20.27 22.01 -20.18
N ASP A 142 -19.34 21.28 -19.60
CA ASP A 142 -19.05 19.91 -20.02
C ASP A 142 -19.11 18.94 -18.84
N ALA A 143 -20.30 18.36 -18.64
CA ALA A 143 -20.46 17.19 -17.77
C ALA A 143 -19.43 16.09 -18.12
N LEU A 144 -19.07 15.96 -19.40
CA LEU A 144 -17.99 15.08 -19.86
C LEU A 144 -16.63 15.48 -19.27
N ALA A 145 -16.28 16.76 -19.23
CA ALA A 145 -15.00 17.21 -18.67
C ALA A 145 -14.92 16.95 -17.16
N ASN A 146 -16.01 17.17 -16.43
CA ASN A 146 -16.07 16.85 -15.00
C ASN A 146 -16.02 15.34 -14.74
N THR A 147 -16.71 14.53 -15.54
CA THR A 147 -16.62 13.07 -15.46
C THR A 147 -15.20 12.59 -15.80
N VAL A 148 -14.57 13.15 -16.83
CA VAL A 148 -13.17 12.82 -17.18
C VAL A 148 -12.20 13.22 -16.07
N GLN A 149 -12.40 14.39 -15.46
CA GLN A 149 -11.59 14.83 -14.32
C GLN A 149 -11.80 13.93 -13.09
N GLY A 150 -13.05 13.55 -12.80
CA GLY A 150 -13.38 12.60 -11.74
C GLY A 150 -12.70 11.24 -11.95
N ILE A 151 -12.83 10.67 -13.15
CA ILE A 151 -12.15 9.42 -13.54
C ILE A 151 -10.62 9.56 -13.39
N SER A 152 -10.05 10.68 -13.83
CA SER A 152 -8.59 10.89 -13.74
C SER A 152 -8.12 11.00 -12.28
N SER A 153 -8.93 11.61 -11.41
CA SER A 153 -8.66 11.69 -9.97
C SER A 153 -8.75 10.32 -9.31
N GLU A 154 -9.81 9.56 -9.59
CA GLU A 154 -9.99 8.20 -9.06
C GLU A 154 -8.85 7.28 -9.50
N GLN A 155 -8.47 7.31 -10.79
CA GLN A 155 -7.32 6.56 -11.29
C GLN A 155 -6.01 6.96 -10.59
N THR A 156 -5.83 8.25 -10.32
CA THR A 156 -4.65 8.73 -9.60
C THR A 156 -4.63 8.23 -8.15
N ASP A 157 -5.78 8.24 -7.48
CA ASP A 157 -5.89 7.77 -6.11
C ASP A 157 -5.70 6.25 -6.01
N ASP A 158 -6.22 5.49 -6.98
CA ASP A 158 -5.98 4.05 -7.10
C ASP A 158 -4.48 3.74 -7.31
N LEU A 159 -3.80 4.48 -8.17
CA LEU A 159 -2.35 4.33 -8.40
C LEU A 159 -1.54 4.63 -7.13
N LYS A 160 -1.91 5.67 -6.38
CA LYS A 160 -1.27 5.99 -5.09
C LYS A 160 -1.53 4.90 -4.05
N ALA A 161 -2.73 4.35 -4.01
CA ALA A 161 -3.07 3.25 -3.10
C ALA A 161 -2.24 2.01 -3.42
N GLN A 162 -2.11 1.65 -4.70
CA GLN A 162 -1.26 0.56 -5.17
C GLN A 162 0.22 0.82 -4.86
N ALA A 163 0.72 2.03 -5.11
CA ALA A 163 2.09 2.41 -4.78
C ALA A 163 2.38 2.29 -3.28
N THR A 164 1.42 2.70 -2.43
CA THR A 164 1.51 2.58 -0.97
C THR A 164 1.52 1.11 -0.54
N TYR A 165 0.64 0.29 -1.14
CA TYR A 165 0.59 -1.14 -0.89
C TYR A 165 1.92 -1.81 -1.23
N ILE A 166 2.40 -1.66 -2.47
CA ILE A 166 3.67 -2.24 -2.94
C ILE A 166 4.85 -1.77 -2.10
N SER A 167 4.89 -0.48 -1.76
CA SER A 167 5.98 0.08 -0.93
C SER A 167 5.98 -0.46 0.50
N GLY A 168 4.84 -0.94 1.00
CA GLY A 168 4.72 -1.55 2.33
C GLY A 168 5.06 -3.04 2.36
N LEU A 169 5.24 -3.68 1.21
CA LEU A 169 5.56 -5.11 1.13
C LEU A 169 7.05 -5.37 1.36
N PRO A 170 7.41 -6.55 1.89
CA PRO A 170 8.77 -7.06 1.79
C PRO A 170 9.23 -7.12 0.33
N LEU A 171 10.51 -6.86 0.06
CA LEU A 171 11.05 -6.73 -1.30
C LEU A 171 10.70 -7.91 -2.22
N THR A 172 10.75 -9.15 -1.72
CA THR A 172 10.38 -10.35 -2.49
C THR A 172 8.93 -10.30 -2.97
N ALA A 173 7.99 -9.96 -2.07
CA ALA A 173 6.58 -9.85 -2.40
C ALA A 173 6.30 -8.63 -3.29
N ALA A 174 7.02 -7.51 -3.09
CA ALA A 174 6.90 -6.34 -3.95
C ALA A 174 7.34 -6.62 -5.40
N VAL A 175 8.42 -7.40 -5.57
CA VAL A 175 8.91 -7.83 -6.89
C VAL A 175 7.91 -8.78 -7.55
N GLU A 176 7.37 -9.75 -6.80
CA GLU A 176 6.35 -10.68 -7.29
C GLU A 176 5.07 -9.95 -7.73
N GLU A 177 4.59 -8.99 -6.93
CA GLU A 177 3.42 -8.16 -7.25
C GLU A 177 3.63 -7.36 -8.55
N VAL A 178 4.82 -6.75 -8.70
CA VAL A 178 5.16 -6.00 -9.92
C VAL A 178 5.25 -6.92 -11.15
N ASN A 179 5.80 -8.12 -11.01
CA ASN A 179 5.80 -9.12 -12.09
C ASN A 179 4.38 -9.54 -12.45
N GLY A 180 3.50 -9.76 -11.47
CA GLY A 180 2.08 -10.03 -11.71
C GLY A 180 1.43 -8.92 -12.54
N ILE A 181 1.64 -7.65 -12.17
CA ILE A 181 1.13 -6.48 -12.92
C ILE A 181 1.65 -6.46 -14.37
N ILE A 182 2.92 -6.83 -14.57
CA ILE A 182 3.54 -6.89 -15.90
C ILE A 182 2.91 -8.00 -16.76
N GLU A 183 2.65 -9.15 -16.18
CA GLU A 183 2.14 -10.35 -16.86
C GLU A 183 0.62 -10.29 -17.12
N ASP A 184 -0.14 -9.63 -16.25
CA ASP A 184 -1.61 -9.61 -16.26
C ASP A 184 -2.22 -8.83 -17.44
N SER A 185 -1.43 -8.02 -18.16
CA SER A 185 -1.96 -7.14 -19.20
C SER A 185 -0.99 -6.88 -20.34
N ILE A 186 -1.53 -6.68 -21.55
CA ILE A 186 -0.79 -6.18 -22.72
C ILE A 186 -0.10 -4.84 -22.44
N ASN A 187 -0.65 -4.04 -21.51
CA ASN A 187 -0.07 -2.77 -21.06
C ASN A 187 0.62 -2.88 -19.69
N GLY A 188 0.99 -4.09 -19.24
CA GLY A 188 1.53 -4.34 -17.91
C GLY A 188 2.70 -3.43 -17.53
N HIS A 189 3.70 -3.26 -18.42
CA HIS A 189 4.84 -2.35 -18.18
C HIS A 189 4.42 -0.89 -17.98
N LYS A 190 3.39 -0.41 -18.71
CA LYS A 190 2.88 0.96 -18.57
C LYS A 190 2.11 1.13 -17.27
N ASN A 191 1.32 0.12 -16.89
CA ASN A 191 0.58 0.11 -15.63
C ASN A 191 1.55 0.11 -14.45
N ALA A 192 2.58 -0.75 -14.49
CA ALA A 192 3.67 -0.74 -13.52
C ALA A 192 4.31 0.65 -13.46
N ALA A 193 4.75 1.21 -14.60
CA ALA A 193 5.34 2.56 -14.63
C ALA A 193 4.43 3.63 -13.98
N ALA A 194 3.13 3.62 -14.25
CA ALA A 194 2.18 4.55 -13.65
C ALA A 194 2.11 4.45 -12.12
N ILE A 195 2.31 3.26 -11.55
CA ILE A 195 2.41 3.06 -10.10
C ILE A 195 3.76 3.60 -9.58
N PHE A 196 4.85 3.32 -10.29
CA PHE A 196 6.20 3.78 -9.95
C PHE A 196 6.35 5.31 -9.93
N GLU A 197 5.48 6.07 -10.60
CA GLU A 197 5.40 7.53 -10.44
C GLU A 197 5.21 7.95 -8.98
N TYR A 198 4.53 7.12 -8.18
CA TYR A 198 4.16 7.42 -6.79
C TYR A 198 4.97 6.65 -5.74
N ILE A 199 5.88 5.76 -6.15
CA ILE A 199 6.80 5.04 -5.26
C ILE A 199 8.04 5.91 -4.98
N ASP A 200 8.59 5.89 -3.76
CA ASP A 200 9.87 6.53 -3.44
C ASP A 200 11.01 5.98 -4.30
N ASP A 201 11.97 6.83 -4.69
CA ASP A 201 13.05 6.44 -5.60
C ASP A 201 13.89 5.28 -5.04
N ASN A 202 14.14 5.20 -3.72
CA ASN A 202 14.96 4.12 -3.15
C ASN A 202 14.22 2.78 -3.20
N THR A 203 12.92 2.79 -2.89
CA THR A 203 12.05 1.61 -3.00
C THR A 203 11.93 1.18 -4.45
N ALA A 204 11.66 2.14 -5.35
CA ALA A 204 11.56 1.91 -6.78
C ALA A 204 12.84 1.26 -7.34
N VAL A 205 14.01 1.82 -7.01
CA VAL A 205 15.29 1.24 -7.41
C VAL A 205 15.46 -0.16 -6.85
N SER A 206 15.10 -0.41 -5.59
CA SER A 206 15.26 -1.73 -4.98
C SER A 206 14.44 -2.80 -5.67
N ILE A 207 13.21 -2.49 -6.10
CA ILE A 207 12.36 -3.39 -6.87
C ILE A 207 12.89 -3.57 -8.29
N LEU A 208 13.11 -2.46 -9.02
CA LEU A 208 13.58 -2.50 -10.42
C LEU A 208 14.94 -3.19 -10.56
N TYR A 209 15.77 -3.15 -9.52
CA TYR A 209 17.05 -3.85 -9.50
C TYR A 209 16.91 -5.36 -9.60
N GLN A 210 15.81 -5.92 -9.11
CA GLN A 210 15.53 -7.36 -9.14
C GLN A 210 14.84 -7.81 -10.44
N LEU A 211 14.30 -6.86 -11.21
CA LEU A 211 13.68 -7.18 -12.50
C LEU A 211 14.75 -7.45 -13.55
N ASP A 212 14.41 -8.27 -14.54
CA ASP A 212 15.27 -8.45 -15.70
C ASP A 212 15.43 -7.12 -16.47
N GLN A 213 16.47 -7.08 -17.30
CA GLN A 213 16.82 -5.86 -18.00
C GLN A 213 15.72 -5.38 -18.96
N ILE A 214 15.03 -6.29 -19.63
CA ILE A 214 14.02 -5.94 -20.64
C ILE A 214 12.82 -5.28 -19.95
N ASP A 215 12.33 -5.87 -18.87
CA ASP A 215 11.17 -5.35 -18.15
C ASP A 215 11.47 -4.01 -17.47
N ARG A 216 12.64 -3.91 -16.83
CA ARG A 216 13.11 -2.65 -16.25
C ARG A 216 13.23 -1.54 -17.31
N ASP A 217 13.80 -1.83 -18.48
CA ASP A 217 13.99 -0.83 -19.54
C ASP A 217 12.64 -0.36 -20.12
N LYS A 218 11.66 -1.25 -20.25
CA LYS A 218 10.30 -0.91 -20.67
C LYS A 218 9.55 -0.05 -19.65
N ILE A 219 9.71 -0.34 -18.36
CA ILE A 219 9.16 0.50 -17.29
C ILE A 219 9.79 1.88 -17.35
N TYR A 220 11.11 1.98 -17.45
CA TYR A 220 11.80 3.26 -17.58
C TYR A 220 11.36 4.07 -18.81
N ALA A 221 11.07 3.41 -19.93
CA ALA A 221 10.59 4.08 -21.13
C ALA A 221 9.14 4.60 -21.00
N SER A 222 8.39 4.11 -20.02
CA SER A 222 6.99 4.46 -19.78
C SER A 222 6.79 5.46 -18.63
N LEU A 223 7.85 5.72 -17.85
CA LEU A 223 7.88 6.73 -16.79
C LEU A 223 8.03 8.15 -17.36
N SER A 224 7.62 9.14 -16.58
CA SER A 224 7.91 10.55 -16.81
C SER A 224 9.42 10.78 -16.82
N ASP A 225 9.90 11.67 -17.69
CA ASP A 225 11.34 11.92 -17.87
C ASP A 225 12.04 12.27 -16.55
N THR A 226 11.38 13.08 -15.72
CA THR A 226 11.87 13.48 -14.40
C THR A 226 12.00 12.30 -13.45
N LYS A 227 10.97 11.44 -13.38
CA LYS A 227 10.96 10.28 -12.48
C LYS A 227 11.97 9.22 -12.95
N ALA A 228 11.97 8.92 -14.25
CA ALA A 228 12.91 8.00 -14.87
C ALA A 228 14.36 8.43 -14.62
N GLN A 229 14.68 9.72 -14.78
CA GLN A 229 16.04 10.23 -14.53
C GLN A 229 16.43 10.11 -13.05
N SER A 230 15.51 10.43 -12.13
CA SER A 230 15.78 10.34 -10.69
C SER A 230 16.08 8.90 -10.25
N ILE A 231 15.23 7.95 -10.68
CA ILE A 231 15.40 6.53 -10.41
C ILE A 231 16.69 5.99 -11.05
N ARG A 232 17.02 6.37 -12.30
CA ARG A 232 18.28 5.95 -12.95
C ARG A 232 19.51 6.43 -12.18
N ASN A 233 19.51 7.67 -11.68
CA ASN A 233 20.62 8.20 -10.88
C ASN A 233 20.79 7.41 -9.57
N ALA A 234 19.68 7.12 -8.89
CA ALA A 234 19.67 6.32 -7.68
C ALA A 234 20.10 4.87 -7.96
N TYR A 235 19.67 4.29 -9.08
CA TYR A 235 20.08 2.96 -9.56
C TYR A 235 21.59 2.89 -9.79
N SER A 236 22.16 3.84 -10.55
CA SER A 236 23.62 3.89 -10.78
C SER A 236 24.41 4.06 -9.48
N THR A 237 23.87 4.79 -8.51
CA THR A 237 24.49 4.94 -7.19
C THR A 237 24.47 3.63 -6.40
N LYS A 238 23.34 2.91 -6.40
CA LYS A 238 23.23 1.59 -5.79
C LYS A 238 24.17 0.57 -6.44
N GLN A 239 24.26 0.58 -7.77
CA GLN A 239 25.16 -0.28 -8.53
C GLN A 239 26.63 -0.03 -8.16
N ARG A 240 27.09 1.23 -8.17
CA ARG A 240 28.45 1.58 -7.74
C ARG A 240 28.73 1.16 -6.31
N ARG A 241 27.79 1.39 -5.39
CA ARG A 241 27.94 0.97 -3.98
C ARG A 241 28.12 -0.55 -3.87
N LYS A 242 27.36 -1.33 -4.64
CA LYS A 242 27.52 -2.79 -4.68
C LYS A 242 28.91 -3.19 -5.19
N GLU A 243 29.37 -2.59 -6.28
CA GLU A 243 30.70 -2.84 -6.84
C GLU A 243 31.81 -2.48 -5.83
N ASP A 244 31.70 -1.35 -5.14
CA ASP A 244 32.63 -0.94 -4.09
C ASP A 244 32.66 -1.95 -2.94
N LEU A 245 31.49 -2.43 -2.50
CA LEU A 245 31.38 -3.43 -1.43
C LEU A 245 31.99 -4.78 -1.85
N GLN A 246 31.83 -5.18 -3.10
CA GLN A 246 32.45 -6.40 -3.62
C GLN A 246 33.98 -6.28 -3.64
N GLN A 247 34.51 -5.14 -4.08
CA GLN A 247 35.95 -4.88 -4.05
C GLN A 247 36.52 -4.88 -2.63
N ILE A 248 35.79 -4.29 -1.67
CA ILE A 248 36.16 -4.32 -0.26
C ILE A 248 36.15 -5.75 0.28
N ALA A 249 35.13 -6.55 -0.07
CA ALA A 249 35.06 -7.94 0.34
C ALA A 249 36.23 -8.76 -0.22
N ASP A 250 36.68 -8.49 -1.45
CA ASP A 250 37.87 -9.12 -2.02
C ASP A 250 39.13 -8.86 -1.22
N VAL A 251 39.30 -7.65 -0.68
CA VAL A 251 40.42 -7.34 0.24
C VAL A 251 40.28 -8.15 1.53
N TYR A 252 39.08 -8.21 2.09
CA TYR A 252 38.80 -8.96 3.32
C TYR A 252 38.98 -10.47 3.18
N LYS A 253 38.91 -11.06 1.97
CA LYS A 253 39.24 -12.48 1.77
C LYS A 253 40.63 -12.86 2.28
N SER A 254 41.57 -11.91 2.27
CA SER A 254 42.96 -12.10 2.74
C SER A 254 43.19 -11.79 4.22
N GLU A 255 42.21 -11.19 4.91
CA GLU A 255 42.33 -10.81 6.31
C GLU A 255 41.88 -11.95 7.25
N SER A 256 42.43 -12.00 8.47
CA SER A 256 42.07 -13.03 9.44
C SER A 256 40.65 -12.81 10.00
N ALA A 257 39.93 -13.91 10.26
CA ALA A 257 38.57 -13.85 10.79
C ALA A 257 38.49 -13.15 12.17
N ASP A 258 39.53 -13.30 13.00
CA ASP A 258 39.63 -12.65 14.31
C ASP A 258 39.73 -11.11 14.18
N THR A 259 40.24 -10.60 13.07
CA THR A 259 40.27 -9.15 12.79
C THR A 259 38.94 -8.69 12.23
N LEU A 260 38.45 -9.41 11.22
CA LEU A 260 37.24 -9.06 10.46
C LEU A 260 35.98 -9.00 11.34
N ILE A 261 35.88 -9.85 12.37
CA ILE A 261 34.70 -9.83 13.25
C ILE A 261 34.47 -8.48 13.93
N ASN A 262 35.52 -7.69 14.16
CA ASN A 262 35.39 -6.37 14.78
C ASN A 262 34.70 -5.35 13.85
N THR A 263 34.83 -5.54 12.53
CA THR A 263 34.27 -4.65 11.50
C THR A 263 32.99 -5.21 10.91
N LEU A 264 32.91 -6.53 10.70
CA LEU A 264 31.81 -7.21 10.03
C LEU A 264 30.83 -7.88 11.00
N GLY A 265 31.17 -8.00 12.29
CA GLY A 265 30.34 -8.67 13.29
C GLY A 265 29.21 -7.82 13.89
N ASN A 266 28.96 -6.62 13.35
CA ASN A 266 27.88 -5.74 13.80
C ASN A 266 27.54 -4.72 12.70
N THR A 267 26.48 -3.93 12.93
CA THR A 267 25.96 -2.94 11.98
C THR A 267 26.47 -1.51 12.19
N SER A 268 27.58 -1.32 12.92
CA SER A 268 28.11 0.02 13.21
C SER A 268 28.84 0.66 12.03
N VAL A 269 29.51 -0.15 11.20
CA VAL A 269 30.29 0.31 10.04
C VAL A 269 29.47 0.17 8.75
N TYR A 270 28.79 -0.97 8.60
CA TYR A 270 28.02 -1.32 7.42
C TYR A 270 26.57 -1.61 7.82
N SER A 271 25.64 -1.27 6.93
CA SER A 271 24.24 -1.68 7.10
C SER A 271 24.09 -3.20 6.96
N LEU A 272 22.99 -3.77 7.45
CA LEU A 272 22.71 -5.21 7.27
C LEU A 272 22.67 -5.60 5.78
N ASP A 273 22.17 -4.70 4.93
CA ASP A 273 22.12 -4.89 3.47
C ASP A 273 23.52 -4.90 2.85
N ASP A 274 24.39 -3.99 3.26
CA ASP A 274 25.78 -3.92 2.82
C ASP A 274 26.56 -5.17 3.27
N LEU A 275 26.37 -5.59 4.52
CA LEU A 275 26.99 -6.79 5.08
C LEU A 275 26.56 -8.05 4.34
N ALA A 276 25.29 -8.17 3.97
CA ALA A 276 24.82 -9.31 3.18
C ALA A 276 25.53 -9.39 1.81
N ILE A 277 25.86 -8.26 1.19
CA ILE A 277 26.66 -8.22 -0.04
C ILE A 277 28.10 -8.66 0.24
N ILE A 278 28.72 -8.11 1.29
CA ILE A 278 30.11 -8.43 1.66
C ILE A 278 30.24 -9.93 1.99
N TYR A 279 29.39 -10.46 2.86
CA TYR A 279 29.42 -11.86 3.26
C TYR A 279 29.13 -12.82 2.09
N LYS A 280 28.25 -12.43 1.16
CA LYS A 280 28.02 -13.19 -0.07
C LYS A 280 29.29 -13.25 -0.93
N GLU A 281 29.99 -12.12 -1.06
CA GLU A 281 31.22 -12.03 -1.86
C GLU A 281 32.41 -12.74 -1.20
N LEU A 282 32.51 -12.73 0.13
CA LEU A 282 33.53 -13.48 0.88
C LEU A 282 33.53 -14.99 0.59
N GLY A 283 32.37 -15.54 0.20
CA GLY A 283 32.19 -16.97 -0.04
C GLY A 283 31.91 -17.76 1.24
N ALA A 284 31.43 -19.01 1.06
CA ALA A 284 30.85 -19.80 2.15
C ALA A 284 31.83 -20.04 3.30
N LYS A 285 33.06 -20.44 2.96
CA LYS A 285 34.12 -20.74 3.92
C LYS A 285 34.50 -19.53 4.77
N LYS A 286 34.81 -18.39 4.14
CA LYS A 286 35.30 -17.21 4.87
C LYS A 286 34.17 -16.54 5.65
N ALA A 287 32.97 -16.48 5.08
CA ALA A 287 31.80 -15.98 5.78
C ALA A 287 31.49 -16.80 7.03
N GLY A 288 31.48 -18.13 6.93
CA GLY A 288 31.27 -19.03 8.07
C GLY A 288 32.35 -18.89 9.14
N GLU A 289 33.62 -18.76 8.74
CA GLU A 289 34.75 -18.54 9.65
C GLU A 289 34.59 -17.24 10.46
N VAL A 290 34.27 -16.13 9.80
CA VAL A 290 34.08 -14.83 10.47
C VAL A 290 32.87 -14.89 11.41
N LEU A 291 31.73 -15.41 10.94
CA LEU A 291 30.51 -15.48 11.75
C LEU A 291 30.65 -16.40 12.96
N ALA A 292 31.50 -17.45 12.89
CA ALA A 292 31.80 -18.31 14.04
C ALA A 292 32.47 -17.57 15.20
N LYS A 293 33.15 -16.43 14.93
CA LYS A 293 33.73 -15.56 15.95
C LYS A 293 32.71 -14.63 16.61
N SER A 294 31.51 -14.49 16.05
CA SER A 294 30.46 -13.64 16.61
C SER A 294 29.90 -14.25 17.89
N THR A 295 29.75 -13.42 18.92
CA THR A 295 29.01 -13.76 20.13
C THR A 295 27.52 -13.40 20.05
N ASP A 296 27.13 -12.62 19.04
CA ASP A 296 25.75 -12.19 18.84
C ASP A 296 25.04 -13.14 17.86
N GLU A 297 24.24 -14.05 18.40
CA GLU A 297 23.46 -15.02 17.61
C GLU A 297 22.32 -14.35 16.83
N THR A 298 21.80 -13.22 17.30
CA THR A 298 20.74 -12.46 16.60
C THR A 298 21.32 -11.86 15.33
N PHE A 299 22.48 -11.23 15.44
CA PHE A 299 23.20 -10.70 14.29
C PHE A 299 23.49 -11.78 13.23
N VAL A 300 23.99 -12.94 13.66
CA VAL A 300 24.26 -14.08 12.75
C VAL A 300 22.98 -14.51 12.04
N PHE A 301 21.87 -14.64 12.76
CA PHE A 301 20.58 -15.01 12.18
C PHE A 301 20.08 -13.98 11.16
N ASP A 302 20.16 -12.69 11.49
CA ASP A 302 19.71 -11.61 10.63
C ASP A 302 20.50 -11.53 9.32
N ILE A 303 21.84 -11.68 9.40
CA ILE A 303 22.71 -11.72 8.21
C ILE A 303 22.40 -12.91 7.32
N ILE A 304 22.30 -14.11 7.90
CA ILE A 304 22.00 -15.33 7.12
C ILE A 304 20.63 -15.22 6.45
N SER A 305 19.63 -14.73 7.18
CA SER A 305 18.29 -14.50 6.64
C SER A 305 18.30 -13.47 5.50
N LYS A 306 19.09 -12.41 5.62
CA LYS A 306 19.22 -11.40 4.57
C LYS A 306 19.93 -11.93 3.33
N ILE A 307 21.01 -12.71 3.48
CA ILE A 307 21.72 -13.34 2.37
C ILE A 307 20.76 -14.29 1.63
N LYS A 308 20.02 -15.13 2.38
CA LYS A 308 19.02 -16.03 1.81
C LYS A 308 17.97 -15.28 0.99
N ALA A 309 17.38 -14.22 1.55
CA ALA A 309 16.40 -13.42 0.85
C ALA A 309 16.96 -12.83 -0.46
N ASN A 310 18.22 -12.36 -0.43
CA ASN A 310 18.89 -11.86 -1.64
C ASN A 310 19.18 -12.96 -2.67
N GLU A 311 19.51 -14.18 -2.26
CA GLU A 311 19.71 -15.31 -3.19
C GLU A 311 18.42 -15.79 -3.83
N MET A 312 17.34 -15.87 -3.05
CA MET A 312 16.01 -16.18 -3.57
C MET A 312 15.57 -15.17 -4.63
N LEU A 313 15.92 -13.90 -4.47
CA LEU A 313 15.66 -12.84 -5.45
C LEU A 313 16.54 -12.97 -6.71
N ASP A 314 17.85 -13.17 -6.54
CA ASP A 314 18.80 -13.21 -7.67
C ASP A 314 18.69 -14.49 -8.53
N LYS A 315 18.48 -15.65 -7.88
CA LYS A 315 18.62 -16.98 -8.50
C LYS A 315 17.40 -17.88 -8.34
N GLY A 316 16.42 -17.49 -7.53
CA GLY A 316 15.27 -18.34 -7.19
C GLY A 316 15.57 -19.50 -6.24
N GLU A 317 16.83 -19.66 -5.81
CA GLU A 317 17.30 -20.78 -4.99
C GLU A 317 18.30 -20.32 -3.92
N ASP A 318 18.29 -21.01 -2.79
CA ASP A 318 19.16 -20.79 -1.63
C ASP A 318 20.37 -21.75 -1.69
N LEU A 319 21.50 -21.26 -2.22
CA LEU A 319 22.67 -22.09 -2.51
C LEU A 319 23.84 -21.81 -1.57
N LEU A 320 24.07 -20.55 -1.19
CA LEU A 320 25.23 -20.17 -0.39
C LEU A 320 24.97 -20.34 1.11
N THR A 321 23.76 -20.00 1.58
CA THR A 321 23.52 -20.00 3.04
C THR A 321 23.64 -21.38 3.71
N PRO A 322 23.26 -22.51 3.09
CA PRO A 322 23.50 -23.83 3.68
C PRO A 322 25.00 -24.10 3.90
N ASP A 323 25.85 -23.66 2.98
CA ASP A 323 27.29 -23.84 3.06
C ASP A 323 27.93 -22.89 4.07
N ILE A 324 27.45 -21.64 4.17
CA ILE A 324 27.86 -20.72 5.24
C ILE A 324 27.53 -21.33 6.61
N LEU A 325 26.32 -21.85 6.80
CA LEU A 325 25.90 -22.46 8.06
C LEU A 325 26.72 -23.69 8.41
N LYS A 326 27.04 -24.53 7.41
CA LYS A 326 27.92 -25.69 7.59
C LYS A 326 29.32 -25.25 7.99
N SER A 327 29.88 -24.27 7.31
CA SER A 327 31.20 -23.69 7.62
C SER A 327 31.23 -23.08 9.03
N LEU A 328 30.23 -22.28 9.38
CA LEU A 328 30.06 -21.67 10.70
C LEU A 328 30.07 -22.74 11.80
N LYS A 329 29.30 -23.82 11.62
CA LYS A 329 29.25 -24.93 12.57
C LYS A 329 30.63 -25.57 12.75
N ILE A 330 31.32 -25.87 11.65
CA ILE A 330 32.66 -26.50 11.69
C ILE A 330 33.65 -25.61 12.44
N TYR A 331 33.70 -24.32 12.13
CA TYR A 331 34.63 -23.39 12.78
C TYR A 331 34.30 -23.15 14.26
N LYS A 332 33.00 -23.08 14.61
CA LYS A 332 32.56 -22.93 16.01
C LYS A 332 32.92 -24.17 16.83
N GLU A 333 32.66 -25.37 16.31
CA GLU A 333 33.06 -26.63 16.96
C GLU A 333 34.58 -26.75 17.09
N PHE A 334 35.33 -26.37 16.05
CA PHE A 334 36.79 -26.34 16.11
C PHE A 334 37.32 -25.41 17.21
N ASP A 335 36.84 -24.17 17.26
CA ASP A 335 37.26 -23.20 18.27
C ASP A 335 36.92 -23.65 19.69
N ASP A 336 35.74 -24.25 19.90
CA ASP A 336 35.33 -24.74 21.21
C ASP A 336 36.16 -25.95 21.65
N ASN A 337 36.46 -26.89 20.74
CA ASN A 337 37.36 -28.00 21.00
C ASN A 337 38.79 -27.52 21.29
N VAL A 338 39.29 -26.51 20.57
CA VAL A 338 40.60 -25.89 20.82
C VAL A 338 40.64 -25.27 22.22
N LYS A 339 39.61 -24.54 22.64
CA LYS A 339 39.53 -23.95 23.99
C LYS A 339 39.59 -25.03 25.07
N GLU A 340 38.91 -26.15 24.89
CA GLU A 340 38.96 -27.28 25.81
C GLU A 340 40.39 -27.87 25.88
N LEU A 341 41.01 -28.09 24.73
CA LEU A 341 42.38 -28.62 24.66
C LEU A 341 43.41 -27.67 25.27
N ILE A 342 43.26 -26.36 25.10
CA ILE A 342 44.10 -25.36 25.80
C ILE A 342 43.99 -25.53 27.32
N ASN A 343 42.79 -25.72 27.85
CA ASN A 343 42.57 -25.93 29.29
C ASN A 343 43.19 -27.24 29.79
N VAL A 344 43.15 -28.31 29.00
CA VAL A 344 43.78 -29.59 29.34
C VAL A 344 45.31 -29.48 29.28
N TYR A 345 45.86 -28.96 28.19
CA TYR A 345 47.30 -28.94 27.94
C TYR A 345 48.02 -27.88 28.79
N SER A 346 47.34 -26.80 29.17
CA SER A 346 47.89 -25.81 30.11
C SER A 346 48.20 -26.43 31.47
N LYS A 347 47.39 -27.39 31.95
CA LYS A 347 47.58 -28.15 33.20
C LYS A 347 48.48 -29.37 33.07
N MET A 348 48.79 -29.78 31.84
CA MET A 348 49.62 -30.94 31.57
C MET A 348 51.11 -30.62 31.76
N ASP A 349 51.88 -31.65 32.18
CA ASP A 349 53.33 -31.60 32.24
C ASP A 349 53.95 -31.25 30.88
N THR A 350 54.91 -30.32 30.89
CA THR A 350 55.50 -29.76 29.68
C THR A 350 56.20 -30.80 28.81
N THR A 351 56.79 -31.86 29.39
CA THR A 351 57.47 -32.91 28.59
C THR A 351 56.48 -33.73 27.76
N LYS A 352 55.27 -33.95 28.28
CA LYS A 352 54.17 -34.59 27.55
C LYS A 352 53.67 -33.69 26.43
N VAL A 353 53.49 -32.40 26.71
CA VAL A 353 53.08 -31.41 25.70
C VAL A 353 54.10 -31.35 24.55
N VAL A 354 55.40 -31.32 24.85
CA VAL A 354 56.47 -31.37 23.84
C VAL A 354 56.37 -32.61 22.95
N SER A 355 56.06 -33.76 23.54
CA SER A 355 55.92 -35.02 22.79
C SER A 355 54.71 -34.99 21.86
N ILE A 356 53.60 -34.38 22.29
CA ILE A 356 52.40 -34.18 21.47
C ILE A 356 52.71 -33.22 20.31
N VAL A 357 53.31 -32.06 20.61
CA VAL A 357 53.70 -31.06 19.59
C VAL A 357 54.59 -31.69 18.53
N ARG A 358 55.60 -32.47 18.93
CA ARG A 358 56.48 -33.17 17.99
C ARG A 358 55.69 -34.11 17.07
N ASN A 359 54.77 -34.90 17.62
CA ASN A 359 53.99 -35.85 16.83
C ASN A 359 53.03 -35.15 15.86
N MET A 360 52.35 -34.08 16.30
CA MET A 360 51.39 -33.35 15.47
C MET A 360 52.07 -32.51 14.38
N MET A 361 53.27 -32.00 14.62
CA MET A 361 54.06 -31.28 13.61
C MET A 361 54.75 -32.20 12.59
N LEU A 362 55.15 -33.42 12.99
CA LEU A 362 55.85 -34.37 12.11
C LEU A 362 54.90 -35.25 11.29
N ASN A 363 53.70 -35.51 11.80
CA ASN A 363 52.70 -36.28 11.07
C ASN A 363 52.05 -35.38 10.01
N ALA A 364 52.46 -35.53 8.76
CA ALA A 364 51.71 -35.04 7.59
C ALA A 364 50.42 -35.85 7.34
N SER A 365 49.73 -36.25 8.41
CA SER A 365 48.51 -37.06 8.39
C SER A 365 47.31 -36.19 8.01
N PRO A 366 46.28 -36.77 7.37
CA PRO A 366 45.36 -36.01 6.53
C PRO A 366 44.55 -35.05 7.37
N SER A 367 44.51 -33.80 6.93
CA SER A 367 43.54 -32.84 7.41
C SER A 367 42.15 -33.46 7.40
N GLN A 368 41.37 -33.28 8.47
CA GLN A 368 39.94 -33.55 8.37
C GLN A 368 39.38 -32.57 7.33
N THR A 369 38.84 -33.14 6.25
CA THR A 369 38.23 -32.40 5.16
C THR A 369 36.72 -32.44 5.31
N TYR A 370 36.09 -31.27 5.20
CA TYR A 370 34.66 -31.12 5.19
C TYR A 370 34.25 -30.50 3.86
N ASP A 371 33.51 -31.26 3.06
CA ASP A 371 33.03 -30.80 1.76
C ASP A 371 31.84 -29.85 1.94
N LEU A 372 31.86 -28.72 1.25
CA LEU A 372 30.71 -27.84 1.10
C LEU A 372 29.93 -28.22 -0.17
N ASN A 373 28.64 -27.88 -0.25
CA ASN A 373 27.79 -28.25 -1.38
C ASN A 373 28.23 -27.55 -2.68
N ASN A 374 28.83 -26.37 -2.58
CA ASN A 374 29.44 -25.62 -3.68
C ASN A 374 30.75 -26.23 -4.22
N GLY A 375 31.24 -27.33 -3.64
CA GLY A 375 32.47 -28.01 -4.04
C GLY A 375 33.76 -27.48 -3.38
N GLU A 376 33.67 -26.44 -2.55
CA GLU A 376 34.78 -26.01 -1.70
C GLU A 376 35.02 -27.01 -0.56
N MET A 377 36.25 -27.05 -0.05
CA MET A 377 36.62 -27.91 1.07
C MET A 377 37.21 -27.10 2.21
N ILE A 378 36.75 -27.38 3.43
CA ILE A 378 37.40 -26.92 4.66
C ILE A 378 38.34 -28.02 5.11
N SER A 379 39.61 -27.70 5.28
CA SER A 379 40.66 -28.63 5.67
C SER A 379 41.26 -28.12 6.97
N ILE A 380 41.22 -28.94 8.01
CA ILE A 380 41.83 -28.65 9.32
C ILE A 380 42.86 -29.73 9.59
N SER A 381 44.14 -29.33 9.67
CA SER A 381 45.25 -30.24 9.95
C SER A 381 45.59 -30.30 11.44
N ASP A 382 46.29 -31.37 11.85
CA ASP A 382 46.90 -31.47 13.18
C ASP A 382 47.86 -30.30 13.44
N GLU A 383 48.50 -29.79 12.38
CA GLU A 383 49.38 -28.63 12.45
C GLU A 383 48.62 -27.35 12.82
N ASP A 384 47.49 -27.09 12.16
CA ASP A 384 46.62 -25.94 12.45
C ASP A 384 46.12 -26.00 13.91
N LEU A 385 45.71 -27.19 14.35
CA LEU A 385 45.24 -27.45 15.70
C LEU A 385 46.33 -27.13 16.73
N ILE A 386 47.55 -27.65 16.55
CA ILE A 386 48.61 -27.45 17.54
C ILE A 386 49.12 -26.01 17.54
N LEU A 387 49.19 -25.35 16.38
CA LEU A 387 49.53 -23.92 16.30
C LEU A 387 48.53 -23.08 17.09
N ARG A 388 47.23 -23.30 16.90
CA ARG A 388 46.16 -22.56 17.60
C ARG A 388 46.21 -22.74 19.12
N ILE A 389 46.53 -23.96 19.57
CA ILE A 389 46.70 -24.25 21.00
C ILE A 389 47.94 -23.51 21.54
N LEU A 390 49.06 -23.59 20.84
CA LEU A 390 50.33 -22.99 21.28
C LEU A 390 50.28 -21.47 21.33
N THR A 391 49.60 -20.80 20.39
CA THR A 391 49.43 -19.33 20.41
C THR A 391 48.69 -18.83 21.66
N SER A 392 47.96 -19.71 22.35
CA SER A 392 47.21 -19.39 23.56
C SER A 392 48.01 -19.62 24.85
N PHE A 393 49.22 -20.18 24.78
CA PHE A 393 50.05 -20.43 25.96
C PHE A 393 50.87 -19.20 26.38
N PRO A 394 51.19 -19.09 27.68
CA PRO A 394 52.17 -18.13 28.18
C PRO A 394 53.54 -18.27 27.50
N GLN A 395 54.24 -17.15 27.32
CA GLN A 395 55.52 -17.08 26.60
C GLN A 395 56.61 -17.98 27.21
N ASP A 396 56.65 -18.12 28.53
CA ASP A 396 57.59 -18.97 29.26
C ASP A 396 57.36 -20.46 28.97
N LYS A 397 56.10 -20.88 28.88
CA LYS A 397 55.73 -22.26 28.51
C LYS A 397 56.08 -22.54 27.05
N ILE A 398 55.82 -21.59 26.14
CA ILE A 398 56.21 -21.70 24.73
C ILE A 398 57.73 -21.81 24.60
N ALA A 399 58.50 -20.95 25.28
CA ALA A 399 59.96 -20.99 25.26
C ALA A 399 60.51 -22.34 25.76
N THR A 400 59.93 -22.89 26.83
CA THR A 400 60.30 -24.20 27.36
C THR A 400 60.01 -25.30 26.34
N ILE A 401 58.86 -25.27 25.67
CA ILE A 401 58.49 -26.21 24.60
C ILE A 401 59.50 -26.11 23.45
N LEU A 402 59.76 -24.91 22.94
CA LEU A 402 60.70 -24.67 21.83
C LEU A 402 62.12 -25.13 22.14
N SER A 403 62.61 -24.91 23.37
CA SER A 403 63.94 -25.35 23.81
C SER A 403 64.08 -26.87 23.96
N SER A 404 62.95 -27.59 24.05
CA SER A 404 62.89 -29.04 24.22
C SER A 404 62.66 -29.79 22.89
N LEU A 405 62.41 -29.06 21.81
CA LEU A 405 62.32 -29.59 20.44
C LEU A 405 63.71 -29.60 19.78
N ASP A 406 63.90 -30.43 18.75
CA ASP A 406 65.12 -30.37 17.94
C ASP A 406 65.19 -29.05 17.14
N GLN A 407 66.40 -28.72 16.69
CA GLN A 407 66.68 -27.44 16.03
C GLN A 407 65.80 -27.19 14.79
N THR A 408 65.46 -28.22 14.03
CA THR A 408 64.65 -28.11 12.82
C THR A 408 63.20 -27.78 13.17
N LEU A 409 62.57 -28.60 14.01
CA LEU A 409 61.19 -28.39 14.46
C LEU A 409 61.02 -27.08 15.23
N SER A 410 61.98 -26.74 16.09
CA SER A 410 61.97 -25.50 16.86
C SER A 410 62.04 -24.27 15.94
N SER A 411 62.91 -24.29 14.92
CA SER A 411 63.00 -23.22 13.93
C SER A 411 61.74 -23.10 13.09
N GLU A 412 61.14 -24.22 12.68
CA GLU A 412 59.92 -24.23 11.88
C GLU A 412 58.72 -23.68 12.67
N LEU A 413 58.52 -24.19 13.90
CA LEU A 413 57.46 -23.73 14.77
C LEU A 413 57.61 -22.26 15.15
N THR A 414 58.84 -21.79 15.42
CA THR A 414 59.11 -20.37 15.66
C THR A 414 58.70 -19.51 14.47
N ARG A 415 59.04 -19.93 13.25
CA ARG A 415 58.64 -19.22 12.03
C ARG A 415 57.12 -19.17 11.90
N LYS A 416 56.41 -20.28 12.13
CA LYS A 416 54.95 -20.35 11.98
C LYS A 416 54.20 -19.57 13.08
N LEU A 417 54.73 -19.51 14.30
CA LEU A 417 54.18 -18.69 15.38
C LEU A 417 54.44 -17.18 15.18
N ALA A 418 55.52 -16.81 14.48
CA ALA A 418 55.89 -15.42 14.23
C ALA A 418 55.25 -14.81 12.97
N LEU A 419 54.86 -15.64 11.99
CA LEU A 419 54.20 -15.18 10.78
C LEU A 419 52.71 -14.92 11.02
N PRO A 420 52.10 -13.97 10.29
CA PRO A 420 50.65 -13.80 10.31
C PRO A 420 49.96 -15.12 9.97
N GLN A 421 49.04 -15.53 10.82
CA GLN A 421 48.17 -16.68 10.57
C GLN A 421 47.09 -16.18 9.59
N ASN A 422 47.13 -16.65 8.35
CA ASN A 422 46.17 -16.29 7.29
C ASN A 422 44.82 -16.97 7.50
#